data_AF-A0A504JGT7-F1
#
_entry.id   AF-A0A504JGT7-F1
#
_cell.length_a   1.000
_cell.length_b   1.000
_cell.length_c   1.000
_cell.angle_alpha   90.00
_cell.angle_beta   90.00
_cell.angle_gamma   90.00
#
_symmetry.space_group_name_H-M   'P 1'
#
loop_
_entity.id
_entity.type
_entity.pdbx_description
1 polymer ?
#
loop_
_entity_poly.entity_id
_entity_poly.type
_entity_poly.pdbx_seq_one_letter_code
_entity_poly.pdbx_strand_id
1 'polypeptide(L)'
;MFYKEDHWVVMTFWNSLYIAFFLLPLGINLPTPFFVISIVFGIVIIFISPRKLVLEKSLLLFPLYVVILAIGLIYTENLSDGISLVQRSLSLLLFPIIFLFVKEDAATVRRLFDFLLVGVVISFFINIAYASNNLIYYLIDDYKVTDFFSLLEEVKNQWHHYFTGLSFSKLVNSNYVSIYILLVLSYYLKNKIKSRSQLIVVVLLFVYLFLLASIAAYLILTIMSILLIFDINQKEKKYMMMIVFFLGVIVFLNNPRVTDFYYRVKGFKNTSEYENTTSEKSRLLAWDASLKLIKEAPIFGYGVGDANHVLIEKYKELGYTLNHKNKYNAHNQFLQTFLQTGIVGFAILINIFILLALRMKRSRNEFSVFLILFISLLFESMLVRFNGIVFFSIVTPLLLKKRSILSSRIIRNA
;
A
#
# COMPACT_ATOMS: atom_id res chain seq x y z
N MET A 1 26.76 5.75 7.95
CA MET A 1 27.00 4.93 6.73
C MET A 1 26.51 3.52 7.03
N PHE A 2 25.46 3.05 6.35
CA PHE A 2 24.75 1.83 6.75
C PHE A 2 25.25 0.62 5.95
N TYR A 3 25.20 0.68 4.62
CA TYR A 3 25.90 -0.28 3.76
C TYR A 3 27.41 0.00 3.74
N LYS A 4 28.24 -1.04 3.69
CA LYS A 4 29.70 -0.94 3.52
C LYS A 4 30.10 -1.81 2.34
N GLU A 5 30.53 -1.16 1.26
CA GLU A 5 31.14 -1.77 0.07
C GLU A 5 32.20 -0.79 -0.44
N ASP A 6 33.25 -1.30 -1.07
CA ASP A 6 34.43 -0.51 -1.47
C ASP A 6 34.08 0.54 -2.53
N HIS A 7 33.00 0.33 -3.29
CA HIS A 7 32.55 1.25 -4.31
C HIS A 7 31.49 2.23 -3.78
N TRP A 8 31.89 3.49 -3.56
CA TRP A 8 31.04 4.54 -2.98
C TRP A 8 29.71 4.77 -3.72
N VAL A 9 29.65 4.55 -5.04
CA VAL A 9 28.41 4.66 -5.84
C VAL A 9 27.35 3.65 -5.39
N VAL A 10 27.70 2.38 -5.25
CA VAL A 10 26.76 1.32 -4.83
C VAL A 10 26.34 1.53 -3.39
N MET A 11 27.26 2.05 -2.58
CA MET A 11 26.96 2.39 -1.21
C MET A 11 25.97 3.56 -1.07
N THR A 12 26.13 4.63 -1.85
CA THR A 12 25.18 5.76 -1.88
C THR A 12 23.81 5.31 -2.36
N PHE A 13 23.74 4.44 -3.37
CA PHE A 13 22.49 3.81 -3.82
C PHE A 13 21.74 3.12 -2.68
N TRP A 14 22.39 2.18 -1.99
CA TRP A 14 21.73 1.42 -0.92
C TRP A 14 21.39 2.27 0.31
N ASN A 15 22.30 3.16 0.72
CA ASN A 15 22.04 4.05 1.85
C ASN A 15 20.84 4.98 1.59
N SER A 16 20.72 5.48 0.36
CA SER A 16 19.58 6.32 -0.03
C SER A 16 18.27 5.52 -0.01
N LEU A 17 18.27 4.28 -0.51
CA LEU A 17 17.10 3.41 -0.40
C LEU A 17 16.71 3.09 1.04
N TYR A 18 17.69 2.83 1.93
CA TYR A 18 17.40 2.59 3.35
C TYR A 18 16.75 3.81 4.01
N ILE A 19 17.27 5.00 3.76
CA ILE A 19 16.68 6.24 4.28
C ILE A 19 15.29 6.46 3.70
N ALA A 20 15.09 6.22 2.41
CA ALA A 20 13.77 6.33 1.78
C ALA A 20 12.76 5.37 2.43
N PHE A 21 13.12 4.11 2.67
CA PHE A 21 12.24 3.12 3.31
C PHE A 21 11.91 3.50 4.76
N PHE A 22 12.85 4.08 5.49
CA PHE A 22 12.60 4.63 6.83
C PHE A 22 11.62 5.81 6.81
N LEU A 23 11.68 6.68 5.80
CA LEU A 23 10.84 7.87 5.69
C LEU A 23 9.44 7.61 5.10
N LEU A 24 9.24 6.49 4.39
CA LEU A 24 7.94 6.10 3.79
C LEU A 24 6.73 6.25 4.73
N PRO A 25 6.73 5.73 5.96
CA PRO A 25 5.61 5.84 6.89
C PRO A 25 5.54 7.19 7.61
N LEU A 26 6.55 8.06 7.45
CA LEU A 26 6.67 9.35 8.17
C LEU A 26 6.13 10.53 7.37
N GLY A 27 5.98 10.39 6.05
CA GLY A 27 5.35 11.41 5.22
C GLY A 27 5.41 11.09 3.74
N ILE A 28 4.42 11.56 2.98
CA ILE A 28 4.31 11.24 1.55
C ILE A 28 5.49 11.84 0.75
N ASN A 29 5.94 13.05 1.04
CA ASN A 29 6.99 13.67 0.21
C ASN A 29 8.41 13.44 0.76
N LEU A 30 8.55 13.10 2.05
CA LEU A 30 9.84 12.91 2.73
C LEU A 30 10.80 11.91 2.04
N PRO A 31 10.37 10.73 1.55
CA PRO A 31 11.28 9.78 0.93
C PRO A 31 11.69 10.16 -0.50
N THR A 32 11.01 11.12 -1.13
CA THR A 32 11.16 11.44 -2.57
C THR A 32 12.59 11.80 -2.97
N PRO A 33 13.31 12.70 -2.26
CA PRO A 33 14.69 13.04 -2.62
C PRO A 33 15.62 11.83 -2.58
N PHE A 34 15.43 10.94 -1.60
CA PHE A 34 16.26 9.74 -1.44
C PHE A 34 15.98 8.69 -2.51
N PHE A 35 14.72 8.57 -2.97
CA PHE A 35 14.42 7.76 -4.15
C PHE A 35 15.06 8.32 -5.42
N VAL A 36 15.05 9.65 -5.60
CA VAL A 36 15.70 10.29 -6.74
C VAL A 36 17.22 10.06 -6.71
N ILE A 37 17.87 10.25 -5.56
CA ILE A 37 19.30 9.95 -5.38
C ILE A 37 19.57 8.47 -5.70
N SER A 38 18.74 7.55 -5.20
CA SER A 38 18.86 6.12 -5.50
C SER A 38 18.73 5.84 -7.00
N ILE A 39 17.81 6.50 -7.71
CA ILE A 39 17.67 6.33 -9.16
C ILE A 39 18.91 6.84 -9.89
N VAL A 40 19.40 8.04 -9.57
CA VAL A 40 20.59 8.64 -10.20
C VAL A 40 21.81 7.73 -10.04
N PHE A 41 22.11 7.32 -8.80
CA PHE A 41 23.23 6.42 -8.53
C PHE A 41 23.03 5.03 -9.11
N GLY A 42 21.79 4.53 -9.13
CA GLY A 42 21.43 3.28 -9.80
C GLY A 42 21.72 3.30 -11.30
N ILE A 43 21.43 4.43 -11.97
CA ILE A 43 21.76 4.62 -13.39
C ILE A 43 23.27 4.60 -13.60
N VAL A 44 24.05 5.27 -12.74
CA VAL A 44 25.52 5.20 -12.81
C VAL A 44 26.01 3.76 -12.69
N ILE A 45 25.43 2.95 -11.79
CA ILE A 45 25.77 1.52 -11.62
C ILE A 45 25.57 0.73 -12.91
N ILE A 46 24.55 1.04 -13.71
CA ILE A 46 24.31 0.36 -15.01
C ILE A 46 25.52 0.51 -15.93
N PHE A 47 26.15 1.70 -15.96
CA PHE A 47 27.27 1.99 -16.87
C PHE A 47 28.62 1.47 -16.37
N ILE A 48 28.84 1.41 -15.05
CA ILE A 48 30.12 0.95 -14.47
C ILE A 48 30.15 -0.56 -14.20
N SER A 49 28.98 -1.22 -14.16
CA SER A 49 28.90 -2.64 -13.81
C SER A 49 29.43 -3.53 -14.94
N PRO A 50 30.29 -4.52 -14.64
CA PRO A 50 30.77 -5.47 -15.65
C PRO A 50 29.69 -6.51 -16.04
N ARG A 51 28.50 -6.47 -15.40
CA ARG A 51 27.43 -7.42 -15.67
C ARG A 51 26.79 -7.15 -17.03
N LYS A 52 26.67 -8.21 -17.84
CA LYS A 52 25.89 -8.16 -19.07
C LYS A 52 24.40 -8.15 -18.77
N LEU A 53 23.64 -7.41 -19.56
CA LEU A 53 22.18 -7.35 -19.47
C LEU A 53 21.58 -8.73 -19.79
N VAL A 54 20.97 -9.35 -18.80
CA VAL A 54 20.16 -10.57 -18.99
C VAL A 54 18.70 -10.20 -18.76
N LEU A 55 17.99 -9.94 -19.84
CA LEU A 55 16.57 -9.60 -19.80
C LEU A 55 15.73 -10.83 -19.45
N GLU A 56 15.12 -10.82 -18.27
CA GLU A 56 14.04 -11.74 -17.98
C GLU A 56 12.75 -11.26 -18.64
N LYS A 57 12.11 -12.09 -19.48
CA LYS A 57 10.87 -11.75 -20.20
C LYS A 57 9.75 -11.23 -19.29
N SER A 58 9.68 -11.67 -18.04
CA SER A 58 8.68 -11.18 -17.07
C SER A 58 8.91 -9.74 -16.64
N LEU A 59 10.15 -9.25 -16.69
CA LEU A 59 10.49 -7.87 -16.34
C LEU A 59 10.16 -6.90 -17.48
N LEU A 60 9.91 -7.40 -18.71
CA LEU A 60 9.50 -6.57 -19.86
C LEU A 60 8.08 -6.01 -19.73
N LEU A 61 7.23 -6.58 -18.87
CA LEU A 61 5.88 -6.06 -18.68
C LEU A 61 5.84 -4.68 -18.00
N PHE A 62 6.85 -4.33 -17.18
CA PHE A 62 6.90 -3.01 -16.54
C PHE A 62 7.26 -1.90 -17.54
N PRO A 63 8.31 -2.03 -18.38
CA PRO A 63 8.53 -1.14 -19.52
C PRO A 63 7.30 -1.02 -20.42
N LEU A 64 6.67 -2.16 -20.74
CA LEU A 64 5.49 -2.16 -21.60
C LEU A 64 4.33 -1.36 -21.00
N TYR A 65 4.10 -1.48 -19.69
CA TYR A 65 3.09 -0.68 -18.99
C TYR A 65 3.38 0.83 -19.09
N VAL A 66 4.64 1.24 -18.92
CA VAL A 66 5.05 2.66 -19.07
C VAL A 66 4.87 3.14 -20.51
N VAL A 67 5.19 2.31 -21.50
CA VAL A 67 4.98 2.63 -22.92
C VAL A 67 3.50 2.86 -23.22
N ILE A 68 2.60 2.05 -22.66
CA ILE A 68 1.15 2.24 -22.84
C ILE A 68 0.66 3.52 -22.17
N LEU A 69 1.19 3.86 -21.00
CA LEU A 69 0.91 5.17 -20.40
C LEU A 69 1.40 6.32 -21.30
N ALA A 70 2.55 6.18 -21.94
CA ALA A 70 3.07 7.18 -22.87
C ALA A 70 2.23 7.28 -24.16
N ILE A 71 1.75 6.16 -24.71
CA ILE A 71 0.78 6.16 -25.84
C ILE A 71 -0.51 6.87 -25.42
N GLY A 72 -0.92 6.73 -24.16
CA GLY A 72 -2.01 7.48 -23.55
C GLY A 72 -1.93 9.01 -23.71
N LEU A 73 -0.72 9.57 -23.90
CA LEU A 73 -0.52 11.01 -24.09
C LEU A 73 -1.01 11.49 -25.46
N ILE A 74 -1.07 10.60 -26.46
CA ILE A 74 -1.41 10.97 -27.85
C ILE A 74 -2.86 11.45 -27.96
N TYR A 75 -3.75 10.90 -27.12
CA TYR A 75 -5.18 11.16 -27.15
C TYR A 75 -5.71 11.79 -25.86
N THR A 76 -4.81 12.36 -25.05
CA THR A 76 -5.18 13.16 -23.87
C THR A 76 -5.15 14.64 -24.21
N GLU A 77 -6.11 15.41 -23.70
CA GLU A 77 -6.17 16.86 -23.83
C GLU A 77 -5.27 17.54 -22.77
N ASN A 78 -5.33 17.08 -21.51
CA ASN A 78 -4.48 17.58 -20.44
C ASN A 78 -3.09 16.92 -20.43
N LEU A 79 -2.23 17.39 -21.33
CA LEU A 79 -0.84 16.92 -21.45
C LEU A 79 -0.01 17.13 -20.18
N SER A 80 -0.28 18.17 -19.39
CA SER A 80 0.46 18.45 -18.15
C SER A 80 0.33 17.32 -17.13
N ASP A 81 -0.91 16.91 -16.83
CA ASP A 81 -1.17 15.82 -15.89
C ASP A 81 -0.73 14.46 -16.45
N GLY A 82 -0.89 14.26 -17.75
CA GLY A 82 -0.41 13.08 -18.46
C GLY A 82 1.11 12.91 -18.33
N ILE A 83 1.88 13.94 -18.68
CA ILE A 83 3.35 13.92 -18.61
C ILE A 83 3.80 13.70 -17.16
N SER A 84 3.16 14.37 -16.19
CA SER A 84 3.44 14.18 -14.76
C SER A 84 3.22 12.73 -14.31
N LEU A 85 2.16 12.06 -14.78
CA LEU A 85 1.92 10.64 -14.49
C LEU A 85 2.96 9.73 -15.14
N VAL A 86 3.30 9.95 -16.41
CA VAL A 86 4.33 9.17 -17.13
C VAL A 86 5.69 9.34 -16.48
N GLN A 87 6.08 10.57 -16.13
CA GLN A 87 7.33 10.88 -15.44
C GLN A 87 7.44 10.14 -14.10
N ARG A 88 6.39 10.16 -13.27
CA ARG A 88 6.38 9.40 -12.01
C ARG A 88 6.48 7.89 -12.26
N SER A 89 5.80 7.41 -13.30
CA SER A 89 5.79 6.00 -13.73
C SER A 89 7.13 5.50 -14.28
N LEU A 90 8.08 6.38 -14.63
CA LEU A 90 9.43 5.97 -15.06
C LEU A 90 10.16 5.13 -14.00
N SER A 91 9.83 5.28 -12.72
CA SER A 91 10.38 4.41 -11.68
C SER A 91 10.03 2.93 -11.87
N LEU A 92 8.86 2.60 -12.46
CA LEU A 92 8.48 1.24 -12.86
C LEU A 92 9.39 0.67 -13.95
N LEU A 93 10.05 1.52 -14.73
CA LEU A 93 11.05 1.10 -15.72
C LEU A 93 12.44 1.03 -15.09
N LEU A 94 12.84 2.07 -14.36
CA LEU A 94 14.21 2.27 -13.90
C LEU A 94 14.61 1.26 -12.82
N PHE A 95 13.82 1.06 -11.76
CA PHE A 95 14.21 0.15 -10.67
C PHE A 95 14.39 -1.31 -11.10
N PRO A 96 13.49 -1.92 -11.91
CA PRO A 96 13.72 -3.27 -12.41
C PRO A 96 15.03 -3.39 -13.21
N ILE A 97 15.39 -2.40 -14.02
CA ILE A 97 16.63 -2.38 -14.79
C ILE A 97 17.83 -2.22 -13.85
N ILE A 98 17.80 -1.24 -12.93
CA ILE A 98 18.87 -1.00 -11.96
C ILE A 98 19.19 -2.28 -11.18
N PHE A 99 18.18 -3.02 -10.72
CA PHE A 99 18.38 -4.27 -10.00
C PHE A 99 18.96 -5.41 -10.86
N LEU A 100 19.04 -5.31 -12.19
CA LEU A 100 19.81 -6.28 -12.98
C LEU A 100 21.32 -6.09 -12.81
N PHE A 101 21.76 -4.84 -12.57
CA PHE A 101 23.18 -4.47 -12.50
C PHE A 101 23.70 -4.34 -11.08
N VAL A 102 22.84 -3.95 -10.14
CA VAL A 102 23.18 -3.88 -8.71
C VAL A 102 23.33 -5.29 -8.15
N LYS A 103 24.34 -5.49 -7.30
CA LYS A 103 24.43 -6.69 -6.46
C LYS A 103 23.54 -6.51 -5.25
N GLU A 104 22.49 -7.31 -5.16
CA GLU A 104 21.71 -7.45 -3.95
C GLU A 104 21.96 -8.82 -3.32
N ASP A 105 21.98 -8.86 -1.99
CA ASP A 105 22.00 -10.09 -1.20
C ASP A 105 20.86 -10.09 -0.18
N ALA A 106 20.72 -11.20 0.53
CA ALA A 106 19.66 -11.35 1.52
C ALA A 106 19.78 -10.37 2.69
N ALA A 107 21.00 -10.01 3.09
CA ALA A 107 21.24 -9.07 4.17
C ALA A 107 20.82 -7.64 3.77
N THR A 108 21.08 -7.26 2.54
CA THR A 108 20.79 -5.94 1.99
C THR A 108 19.28 -5.72 1.87
N VAL A 109 18.54 -6.70 1.33
CA VAL A 109 17.07 -6.63 1.27
C VAL A 109 16.45 -6.71 2.65
N ARG A 110 16.98 -7.55 3.55
CA ARG A 110 16.56 -7.59 4.96
C ARG A 110 16.62 -6.19 5.59
N ARG A 111 17.74 -5.51 5.36
CA ARG A 111 17.98 -4.19 5.91
C ARG A 111 17.00 -3.12 5.39
N LEU A 112 16.51 -3.23 4.15
CA LEU A 112 15.41 -2.36 3.68
C LEU A 112 14.17 -2.51 4.56
N PHE A 113 13.77 -3.75 4.89
CA PHE A 113 12.61 -4.01 5.75
C PHE A 113 12.88 -3.67 7.22
N ASP A 114 14.12 -3.79 7.70
CA ASP A 114 14.50 -3.32 9.04
C ASP A 114 14.34 -1.79 9.16
N PHE A 115 14.77 -1.02 8.15
CA PHE A 115 14.60 0.44 8.11
C PHE A 115 13.11 0.82 8.01
N LEU A 116 12.34 0.10 7.19
CA LEU A 116 10.89 0.29 7.12
C LEU A 116 10.21 0.01 8.47
N LEU A 117 10.61 -1.05 9.18
CA LEU A 117 10.09 -1.35 10.51
C LEU A 117 10.35 -0.18 11.47
N VAL A 118 11.58 0.32 11.52
CA VAL A 118 11.93 1.44 12.41
C VAL A 118 11.08 2.66 12.07
N GLY A 119 10.93 2.98 10.78
CA GLY A 119 10.04 4.06 10.32
C GLY A 119 8.59 3.87 10.76
N VAL A 120 8.05 2.66 10.65
CA VAL A 120 6.67 2.32 11.03
C VAL A 120 6.48 2.47 12.55
N VAL A 121 7.44 2.01 13.35
CA VAL A 121 7.39 2.16 14.82
C VAL A 121 7.43 3.64 15.22
N ILE A 122 8.28 4.44 14.59
CA ILE A 122 8.31 5.89 14.86
C ILE A 122 6.99 6.55 14.43
N SER A 123 6.46 6.19 13.26
CA SER A 123 5.18 6.69 12.75
C SER A 123 4.02 6.40 13.71
N PHE A 124 4.01 5.22 14.35
CA PHE A 124 3.03 4.89 15.38
C PHE A 124 3.02 5.90 16.53
N PHE A 125 4.19 6.19 17.11
CA PHE A 125 4.31 7.12 18.23
C PHE A 125 3.97 8.55 17.84
N ILE A 126 4.35 9.00 16.64
CA ILE A 126 3.99 10.33 16.14
C ILE A 126 2.46 10.44 15.95
N ASN A 127 1.81 9.44 15.35
CA ASN A 127 0.35 9.47 15.16
C ASN A 127 -0.40 9.41 16.50
N ILE A 128 0.09 8.64 17.48
CA ILE A 128 -0.45 8.68 18.85
C ILE A 128 -0.31 10.08 19.45
N ALA A 129 0.87 10.69 19.37
CA ALA A 129 1.08 12.02 19.92
C ALA A 129 0.14 13.05 19.28
N TYR A 130 -0.05 12.98 17.96
CA TYR A 130 -0.96 13.87 17.24
C TYR A 130 -2.44 13.63 17.61
N ALA A 131 -2.87 12.37 17.70
CA ALA A 131 -4.23 12.02 18.10
C ALA A 131 -4.53 12.47 19.54
N SER A 132 -3.59 12.25 20.46
CA SER A 132 -3.68 12.73 21.84
C SER A 132 -3.74 14.25 21.91
N ASN A 133 -2.90 14.96 21.14
CA ASN A 133 -2.91 16.42 21.11
C ASN A 133 -4.25 16.99 20.62
N ASN A 134 -4.85 16.39 19.59
CA ASN A 134 -6.16 16.83 19.09
C ASN A 134 -7.28 16.54 20.09
N LEU A 135 -7.24 15.39 20.75
CA LEU A 135 -8.21 15.08 21.81
C LEU A 135 -8.08 16.08 22.97
N ILE A 136 -6.86 16.38 23.41
CA ILE A 136 -6.62 17.38 24.47
C ILE A 136 -7.15 18.74 24.05
N TYR A 137 -6.88 19.18 22.82
CA TYR A 137 -7.38 20.45 22.29
C TYR A 137 -8.91 20.52 22.34
N TYR A 138 -9.59 19.48 21.84
CA TYR A 138 -11.06 19.38 21.92
C TYR A 138 -11.58 19.41 23.36
N LEU A 139 -10.92 18.70 24.28
CA LEU A 139 -11.31 18.67 25.70
C LEU A 139 -11.05 19.98 26.45
N ILE A 140 -10.22 20.89 25.94
CA ILE A 140 -9.93 22.17 26.59
C ILE A 140 -10.78 23.28 26.00
N ASP A 141 -10.85 23.35 24.67
CA ASP A 141 -11.45 24.49 23.96
C ASP A 141 -12.95 24.29 23.70
N ASP A 142 -13.37 23.08 23.31
CA ASP A 142 -14.76 22.80 22.93
C ASP A 142 -15.60 22.27 24.10
N TYR A 143 -14.98 21.58 25.06
CA TYR A 143 -15.66 20.98 26.19
C TYR A 143 -15.16 21.56 27.52
N LYS A 144 -16.03 22.22 28.29
CA LYS A 144 -15.68 22.64 29.65
C LYS A 144 -15.70 21.43 30.57
N VAL A 145 -14.56 20.78 30.74
CA VAL A 145 -14.40 19.65 31.69
C VAL A 145 -14.68 20.14 33.11
N THR A 146 -15.75 19.63 33.71
CA THR A 146 -16.19 20.02 35.07
C THR A 146 -15.65 19.10 36.16
N ASP A 147 -15.35 17.84 35.84
CA ASP A 147 -14.77 16.86 36.77
C ASP A 147 -14.02 15.71 36.05
N PHE A 148 -13.39 14.82 36.82
CA PHE A 148 -12.62 13.70 36.28
C PHE A 148 -13.48 12.62 35.59
N PHE A 149 -14.70 12.38 36.08
CA PHE A 149 -15.57 11.33 35.51
C PHE A 149 -16.12 11.73 34.14
N SER A 150 -16.55 12.98 33.99
CA SER A 150 -16.95 13.56 32.71
C SER A 150 -15.80 13.57 31.69
N LEU A 151 -14.55 13.80 32.14
CA LEU A 151 -13.38 13.65 31.28
C LEU A 151 -13.20 12.22 30.78
N LEU A 152 -13.29 11.21 31.66
CA LEU A 152 -13.15 9.81 31.25
C LEU A 152 -14.25 9.37 30.28
N GLU A 153 -15.48 9.80 30.52
CA GLU A 153 -16.61 9.51 29.64
C GLU A 153 -16.42 10.14 28.26
N GLU A 154 -15.97 11.39 28.19
CA GLU A 154 -15.76 12.06 26.92
C GLU A 154 -14.56 11.49 26.15
N VAL A 155 -13.47 11.15 26.83
CA VAL A 155 -12.32 10.43 26.22
C VAL A 155 -12.80 9.12 25.60
N LYS A 156 -13.67 8.37 26.29
CA LYS A 156 -14.25 7.12 25.77
C LYS A 156 -15.13 7.38 24.55
N ASN A 157 -15.99 8.39 24.59
CA ASN A 157 -16.89 8.74 23.49
C ASN A 157 -16.10 9.14 22.23
N GLN A 158 -15.02 9.90 22.41
CA GLN A 158 -14.21 10.44 21.32
C GLN A 158 -13.03 9.56 20.90
N TRP A 159 -12.77 8.46 21.61
CA TRP A 159 -11.70 7.52 21.30
C TRP A 159 -11.72 7.09 19.83
N HIS A 160 -12.89 6.64 19.36
CA HIS A 160 -13.06 6.19 17.98
C HIS A 160 -12.84 7.32 16.97
N HIS A 161 -13.20 8.56 17.31
CA HIS A 161 -13.05 9.70 16.43
C HIS A 161 -11.57 10.04 16.17
N TYR A 162 -10.73 10.07 17.21
CA TYR A 162 -9.34 10.52 17.10
C TYR A 162 -8.32 9.38 16.91
N PHE A 163 -8.52 8.25 17.58
CA PHE A 163 -7.52 7.17 17.65
C PHE A 163 -7.74 6.07 16.63
N THR A 164 -8.68 6.23 15.70
CA THR A 164 -8.89 5.20 14.67
C THR A 164 -8.99 5.76 13.25
N GLY A 165 -8.51 5.00 12.25
CA GLY A 165 -8.78 5.25 10.83
C GLY A 165 -8.00 6.42 10.23
N LEU A 166 -8.65 7.15 9.32
CA LEU A 166 -8.08 8.33 8.67
C LEU A 166 -7.75 9.46 9.66
N SER A 167 -8.51 9.59 10.74
CA SER A 167 -8.25 10.58 11.78
C SER A 167 -6.98 10.29 12.58
N PHE A 168 -6.65 9.01 12.74
CA PHE A 168 -5.45 8.57 13.43
C PHE A 168 -4.20 8.65 12.54
N SER A 169 -4.30 8.19 11.29
CA SER A 169 -3.17 8.12 10.36
C SER A 169 -2.99 9.43 9.59
N LYS A 170 -2.43 10.45 10.25
CA LYS A 170 -2.35 11.81 9.72
C LYS A 170 -1.14 12.07 8.84
N LEU A 171 -0.02 11.39 9.11
CA LEU A 171 1.22 11.54 8.33
C LEU A 171 1.08 10.98 6.90
N VAL A 172 0.49 9.80 6.82
CA VAL A 172 0.33 9.01 5.59
C VAL A 172 -1.01 8.29 5.68
N ASN A 173 -1.70 8.12 4.56
CA ASN A 173 -2.99 7.43 4.52
C ASN A 173 -2.89 6.01 5.13
N SER A 174 -3.90 5.64 5.91
CA SER A 174 -3.92 4.40 6.69
C SER A 174 -3.71 3.14 5.85
N ASN A 175 -4.21 3.10 4.60
CA ASN A 175 -4.00 1.97 3.70
C ASN A 175 -2.51 1.76 3.39
N TYR A 176 -1.75 2.82 3.11
CA TYR A 176 -0.32 2.72 2.82
C TYR A 176 0.46 2.23 4.04
N VAL A 177 0.18 2.78 5.22
CA VAL A 177 0.84 2.35 6.46
C VAL A 177 0.51 0.90 6.77
N SER A 178 -0.74 0.48 6.58
CA SER A 178 -1.13 -0.93 6.75
C SER A 178 -0.37 -1.87 5.82
N ILE A 179 -0.14 -1.49 4.57
CA ILE A 179 0.67 -2.28 3.61
C ILE A 179 2.10 -2.43 4.11
N TYR A 180 2.71 -1.33 4.59
CA TYR A 180 4.06 -1.37 5.13
C TYR A 180 4.15 -2.30 6.34
N ILE A 181 3.19 -2.23 7.26
CA ILE A 181 3.13 -3.14 8.42
C ILE A 181 2.98 -4.60 7.98
N LEU A 182 2.06 -4.90 7.06
CA LEU A 182 1.82 -6.27 6.58
C LEU A 182 3.05 -6.86 5.89
N LEU A 183 3.80 -6.05 5.13
CA LEU A 183 5.03 -6.50 4.50
C LEU A 183 6.14 -6.75 5.51
N VAL A 184 6.31 -5.85 6.48
CA VAL A 184 7.23 -6.06 7.60
C VAL A 184 6.87 -7.32 8.37
N LEU A 185 5.59 -7.55 8.71
CA LEU A 185 5.14 -8.76 9.39
C LEU A 185 5.40 -10.02 8.57
N SER A 186 5.12 -9.99 7.26
CA SER A 186 5.38 -11.13 6.36
C SER A 186 6.85 -11.54 6.33
N TYR A 187 7.74 -10.56 6.51
CA TYR A 187 9.18 -10.77 6.57
C TYR A 187 9.64 -11.22 7.96
N TYR A 188 9.23 -10.51 9.02
CA TYR A 188 9.67 -10.76 10.40
C TYR A 188 9.14 -12.06 10.97
N LEU A 189 7.88 -12.42 10.72
CA LEU A 189 7.27 -13.65 11.24
C LEU A 189 7.83 -14.93 10.61
N LYS A 190 8.57 -14.81 9.49
CA LYS A 190 9.32 -15.93 8.90
C LYS A 190 10.37 -16.47 9.87
N ASN A 191 11.06 -15.57 10.56
CA ASN A 191 12.06 -15.93 11.55
C ASN A 191 11.34 -16.03 12.88
N LYS A 192 10.97 -17.26 13.30
CA LYS A 192 10.29 -17.53 14.59
C LYS A 192 10.70 -16.51 15.67
N ILE A 193 9.74 -15.96 16.39
CA ILE A 193 9.99 -14.97 17.46
C ILE A 193 10.96 -15.60 18.48
N LYS A 194 12.15 -15.02 18.62
CA LYS A 194 13.23 -15.53 19.49
C LYS A 194 13.41 -14.69 20.77
N SER A 195 12.94 -13.45 20.79
CA SER A 195 13.13 -12.53 21.92
C SER A 195 11.84 -11.86 22.38
N ARG A 196 11.80 -11.45 23.65
CA ARG A 196 10.70 -10.63 24.20
C ARG A 196 10.54 -9.31 23.46
N SER A 197 11.64 -8.68 23.05
CA SER A 197 11.59 -7.44 22.25
C SER A 197 10.91 -7.63 20.90
N GLN A 198 11.16 -8.75 20.21
CA GLN A 198 10.48 -9.08 18.96
C GLN A 198 8.98 -9.29 19.18
N LEU A 199 8.59 -9.94 20.28
CA LEU A 199 7.18 -10.11 20.62
C LEU A 199 6.49 -8.75 20.85
N ILE A 200 7.12 -7.85 21.61
CA ILE A 200 6.60 -6.51 21.86
C ILE A 200 6.39 -5.74 20.55
N VAL A 201 7.37 -5.79 19.65
CA VAL A 201 7.26 -5.15 18.32
C VAL A 201 6.11 -5.73 17.52
N VAL A 202 5.96 -7.06 17.46
CA VAL A 202 4.85 -7.71 16.74
C VAL A 202 3.50 -7.29 17.32
N VAL A 203 3.34 -7.29 18.65
CA VAL A 203 2.12 -6.85 19.32
C VAL A 203 1.82 -5.39 18.99
N LEU A 204 2.82 -4.51 19.04
CA LEU A 204 2.68 -3.09 18.67
C LEU A 204 2.19 -2.95 17.22
N LEU A 205 2.75 -3.71 16.27
CA LEU A 205 2.32 -3.68 14.87
C LEU A 205 0.86 -4.13 14.68
N PHE A 206 0.41 -5.15 15.42
CA PHE A 206 -0.99 -5.56 15.39
C PHE A 206 -1.93 -4.51 16.01
N VAL A 207 -1.53 -3.89 17.12
CA VAL A 207 -2.26 -2.76 17.71
C VAL A 207 -2.34 -1.62 16.70
N TYR A 208 -1.23 -1.30 16.02
CA TYR A 208 -1.22 -0.26 15.01
C TYR A 208 -2.18 -0.59 13.85
N LEU A 209 -2.16 -1.82 13.31
CA LEU A 209 -3.11 -2.24 12.28
C LEU A 209 -4.57 -2.09 12.74
N PHE A 210 -4.86 -2.44 14.00
CA PHE A 210 -6.19 -2.29 14.57
C PHE A 210 -6.63 -0.82 14.62
N LEU A 211 -5.75 0.07 15.08
CA LEU A 211 -6.04 1.51 15.11
C LEU A 211 -6.18 2.10 13.70
N LEU A 212 -5.39 1.66 12.72
CA LEU A 212 -5.50 2.13 11.33
C LEU A 212 -6.83 1.75 10.68
N ALA A 213 -7.46 0.67 11.13
CA ALA A 213 -8.79 0.23 10.70
C ALA A 213 -8.98 0.14 9.18
N SER A 214 -7.94 -0.28 8.45
CA SER A 214 -8.01 -0.47 7.00
C SER A 214 -8.74 -1.79 6.66
N ILE A 215 -9.85 -1.69 5.93
CA ILE A 215 -10.61 -2.86 5.45
C ILE A 215 -9.72 -3.78 4.61
N ALA A 216 -8.87 -3.22 3.74
CA ALA A 216 -7.95 -4.00 2.93
C ALA A 216 -6.99 -4.82 3.82
N ALA A 217 -6.47 -4.21 4.89
CA ALA A 217 -5.57 -4.87 5.82
C ALA A 217 -6.25 -6.01 6.58
N TYR A 218 -7.48 -5.78 7.04
CA TYR A 218 -8.28 -6.82 7.70
C TYR A 218 -8.60 -7.97 6.76
N LEU A 219 -8.98 -7.69 5.52
CA LEU A 219 -9.21 -8.72 4.50
C LEU A 219 -7.94 -9.57 4.27
N ILE A 220 -6.78 -8.92 4.15
CA ILE A 220 -5.49 -9.62 4.01
C ILE A 220 -5.21 -10.50 5.23
N LEU A 221 -5.37 -9.97 6.45
CA LEU A 221 -5.16 -10.73 7.68
C LEU A 221 -6.10 -11.94 7.79
N THR A 222 -7.37 -11.77 7.42
CA THR A 222 -8.36 -12.86 7.42
C THR A 222 -7.95 -13.95 6.43
N ILE A 223 -7.64 -13.59 5.19
CA ILE A 223 -7.20 -14.57 4.17
C ILE A 223 -5.92 -15.27 4.62
N MET A 224 -4.92 -14.53 5.12
CA MET A 224 -3.67 -15.12 5.60
C MET A 224 -3.87 -16.06 6.78
N SER A 225 -4.76 -15.70 7.73
CA SER A 225 -5.08 -16.56 8.88
C SER A 225 -5.74 -17.86 8.44
N ILE A 226 -6.68 -17.79 7.49
CA ILE A 226 -7.35 -18.96 6.92
C ILE A 226 -6.34 -19.89 6.23
N LEU A 227 -5.46 -19.34 5.39
CA LEU A 227 -4.40 -20.11 4.72
C LEU A 227 -3.48 -20.79 5.73
N LEU A 228 -3.08 -20.07 6.79
CA LEU A 228 -2.26 -20.64 7.87
C LEU A 228 -2.97 -21.76 8.61
N ILE A 229 -4.27 -21.65 8.88
CA ILE A 229 -5.06 -22.70 9.55
C ILE A 229 -5.15 -23.97 8.69
N PHE A 230 -5.38 -23.82 7.38
CA PHE A 230 -5.43 -24.96 6.46
C PHE A 230 -4.09 -25.69 6.35
N ASP A 231 -2.98 -24.97 6.52
CA ASP A 231 -1.63 -25.51 6.50
C ASP A 231 -1.21 -26.27 7.77
N ILE A 232 -2.02 -26.24 8.85
CA ILE A 232 -1.69 -26.94 10.10
C ILE A 232 -2.15 -28.40 10.02
N ASN A 233 -1.18 -29.32 10.00
CA ASN A 233 -1.44 -30.76 10.00
C ASN A 233 -1.86 -31.31 11.38
N GLN A 234 -1.40 -30.70 12.47
CA GLN A 234 -1.71 -31.13 13.83
C GLN A 234 -3.11 -30.67 14.26
N LYS A 235 -4.03 -31.62 14.47
CA LYS A 235 -5.46 -31.32 14.75
C LYS A 235 -5.67 -30.37 15.93
N GLU A 236 -4.99 -30.61 17.05
CA GLU A 236 -5.10 -29.77 18.26
C GLU A 236 -4.73 -28.31 17.99
N LYS A 237 -3.56 -28.09 17.37
CA LYS A 237 -3.09 -26.75 17.00
C LYS A 237 -4.01 -26.09 15.98
N LYS A 238 -4.58 -26.87 15.05
CA LYS A 238 -5.54 -26.37 14.07
C LYS A 238 -6.82 -25.88 14.75
N TYR A 239 -7.39 -26.67 15.66
CA TYR A 239 -8.58 -26.29 16.42
C TYR A 239 -8.32 -25.07 17.32
N MET A 240 -7.18 -25.02 18.01
CA MET A 240 -6.78 -23.84 18.78
C MET A 240 -6.71 -22.58 17.90
N MET A 241 -6.08 -22.66 16.73
CA MET A 241 -5.99 -21.53 15.80
C MET A 241 -7.35 -21.15 15.21
N MET A 242 -8.25 -22.11 14.99
CA MET A 242 -9.64 -21.82 14.60
C MET A 242 -10.37 -21.07 15.70
N ILE A 243 -10.25 -21.49 16.96
CA ILE A 243 -10.85 -20.78 18.10
C ILE A 243 -10.32 -19.35 18.19
N VAL A 244 -9.00 -19.16 18.11
CA VAL A 244 -8.38 -17.82 18.11
C VAL A 244 -8.87 -16.98 16.93
N PHE A 245 -9.01 -17.56 15.75
CA PHE A 245 -9.54 -16.89 14.58
C PHE A 245 -11.00 -16.46 14.78
N PHE A 246 -11.87 -17.35 15.27
CA PHE A 246 -13.28 -17.01 15.52
C PHE A 246 -13.44 -15.97 16.62
N LEU A 247 -12.64 -16.04 17.69
CA LEU A 247 -12.60 -14.98 18.71
C LEU A 247 -12.18 -13.64 18.10
N GLY A 248 -11.15 -13.62 17.25
CA GLY A 248 -10.73 -12.43 16.51
C GLY A 248 -11.84 -11.87 15.62
N VAL A 249 -12.58 -12.74 14.92
CA VAL A 249 -13.74 -12.35 14.10
C VAL A 249 -14.85 -11.76 14.97
N ILE A 250 -15.15 -12.33 16.14
CA ILE A 250 -16.16 -11.78 17.07
C ILE A 250 -15.75 -10.39 17.55
N VAL A 251 -14.51 -10.19 17.96
CA VAL A 251 -13.99 -8.86 18.36
C VAL A 251 -14.09 -7.87 17.20
N PHE A 252 -13.77 -8.31 15.99
CA PHE A 252 -13.86 -7.50 14.78
C PHE A 252 -15.30 -7.10 14.44
N LEU A 253 -16.25 -8.03 14.48
CA LEU A 253 -17.67 -7.77 14.17
C LEU A 253 -18.33 -6.84 15.19
N ASN A 254 -17.84 -6.82 16.43
CA ASN A 254 -18.28 -5.87 17.46
C ASN A 254 -17.62 -4.48 17.32
N ASN A 255 -16.72 -4.28 16.37
CA ASN A 255 -16.16 -2.96 16.11
C ASN A 255 -17.24 -2.07 15.48
N PRO A 256 -17.59 -0.92 16.09
CA PRO A 256 -18.64 -0.03 15.59
C PRO A 256 -18.48 0.30 14.11
N ARG A 257 -17.25 0.41 13.59
CA ARG A 257 -16.99 0.68 12.17
C ARG A 257 -17.47 -0.40 11.19
N VAL A 258 -17.48 -1.66 11.62
CA VAL A 258 -17.93 -2.77 10.76
C VAL A 258 -19.45 -2.74 10.64
N THR A 259 -20.13 -2.55 11.77
CA THR A 259 -21.59 -2.39 11.83
C THR A 259 -22.05 -1.18 11.02
N ASP A 260 -21.37 -0.06 11.24
CA ASP A 260 -21.50 1.18 10.50
C ASP A 260 -21.32 1.00 8.99
N PHE A 261 -20.25 0.30 8.58
CA PHE A 261 -20.01 -0.02 7.18
C PHE A 261 -21.16 -0.84 6.58
N TYR A 262 -21.62 -1.87 7.30
CA TYR A 262 -22.74 -2.72 6.86
C TYR A 262 -24.02 -1.92 6.63
N TYR A 263 -24.45 -1.10 7.59
CA TYR A 263 -25.66 -0.29 7.45
C TYR A 263 -25.55 0.71 6.31
N ARG A 264 -24.36 1.29 6.08
CA ARG A 264 -24.12 2.25 4.99
C ARG A 264 -24.04 1.62 3.61
N VAL A 265 -23.52 0.40 3.47
CA VAL A 265 -23.57 -0.37 2.22
C VAL A 265 -25.03 -0.71 1.87
N LYS A 266 -25.83 -1.10 2.87
CA LYS A 266 -27.25 -1.37 2.69
C LYS A 266 -28.03 -0.12 2.25
N GLY A 267 -27.62 1.06 2.72
CA GLY A 267 -28.16 2.37 2.34
C GLY A 267 -27.66 2.94 1.00
N PHE A 268 -26.79 2.25 0.25
CA PHE A 268 -26.18 2.78 -0.99
C PHE A 268 -27.19 3.29 -2.04
N LYS A 269 -28.40 2.72 -2.07
CA LYS A 269 -29.47 3.11 -3.00
C LYS A 269 -30.22 4.39 -2.61
N ASN A 270 -30.06 4.89 -1.38
CA ASN A 270 -30.75 6.08 -0.91
C ASN A 270 -29.91 7.33 -1.24
N THR A 271 -30.41 8.15 -2.16
CA THR A 271 -29.70 9.31 -2.72
C THR A 271 -29.62 10.51 -1.78
N SER A 272 -30.48 10.56 -0.75
CA SER A 272 -30.54 11.66 0.23
C SER A 272 -29.37 11.72 1.23
N GLU A 273 -28.41 10.78 1.17
CA GLU A 273 -27.31 10.66 2.14
C GLU A 273 -25.91 10.83 1.51
N TYR A 274 -25.78 11.47 0.35
CA TYR A 274 -24.46 11.65 -0.27
C TYR A 274 -23.61 12.76 0.39
N GLU A 275 -24.21 13.71 1.11
CA GLU A 275 -23.47 14.81 1.76
C GLU A 275 -22.67 14.39 3.00
N ASN A 276 -23.10 13.35 3.72
CA ASN A 276 -22.43 12.80 4.92
C ASN A 276 -21.72 11.46 4.60
N THR A 277 -20.88 11.42 3.56
CA THR A 277 -20.21 10.17 3.12
C THR A 277 -18.96 9.84 3.96
N THR A 278 -18.79 8.58 4.38
CA THR A 278 -17.53 8.08 4.96
C THR A 278 -16.54 7.63 3.88
N SER A 279 -15.30 7.32 4.28
CA SER A 279 -14.22 6.90 3.37
C SER A 279 -14.54 5.62 2.57
N GLU A 280 -15.43 4.77 3.08
CA GLU A 280 -15.77 3.48 2.48
C GLU A 280 -16.88 3.63 1.44
N LYS A 281 -17.92 4.40 1.77
CA LYS A 281 -19.01 4.72 0.83
C LYS A 281 -18.46 5.54 -0.35
N SER A 282 -17.48 6.42 -0.13
CA SER A 282 -16.81 7.13 -1.23
C SER A 282 -16.11 6.20 -2.23
N ARG A 283 -15.54 5.06 -1.79
CA ARG A 283 -14.94 4.07 -2.70
C ARG A 283 -15.99 3.38 -3.58
N LEU A 284 -17.12 2.99 -3.00
CA LEU A 284 -18.21 2.36 -3.77
C LEU A 284 -18.77 3.31 -4.82
N LEU A 285 -18.94 4.59 -4.48
CA LEU A 285 -19.37 5.63 -5.43
C LEU A 285 -18.31 5.88 -6.50
N ALA A 286 -17.02 5.85 -6.14
CA ALA A 286 -15.92 5.94 -7.09
C ALA A 286 -15.94 4.79 -8.09
N TRP A 287 -16.19 3.56 -7.62
CA TRP A 287 -16.27 2.37 -8.47
C TRP A 287 -17.50 2.40 -9.38
N ASP A 288 -18.66 2.83 -8.86
CA ASP A 288 -19.87 2.97 -9.68
C ASP A 288 -19.67 3.96 -10.85
N ALA A 289 -19.16 5.16 -10.55
CA ALA A 289 -18.88 6.16 -11.60
C ALA A 289 -17.83 5.66 -12.60
N SER A 290 -16.76 5.00 -12.10
CA SER A 290 -15.73 4.43 -12.95
C SER A 290 -16.30 3.36 -13.89
N LEU A 291 -17.14 2.46 -13.39
CA LEU A 291 -17.76 1.41 -14.20
C LEU A 291 -18.72 1.96 -15.26
N LYS A 292 -19.44 3.05 -14.96
CA LYS A 292 -20.27 3.76 -15.95
C LYS A 292 -19.41 4.36 -17.06
N LEU A 293 -18.34 5.06 -16.70
CA LEU A 293 -17.41 5.66 -17.66
C LEU A 293 -16.68 4.60 -18.52
N ILE A 294 -16.32 3.46 -17.94
CA ILE A 294 -15.68 2.36 -18.68
C ILE A 294 -16.60 1.83 -19.78
N LYS A 295 -17.91 1.78 -19.55
CA LYS A 295 -18.88 1.34 -20.58
C LYS A 295 -18.97 2.34 -21.74
N GLU A 296 -18.77 3.62 -21.46
CA GLU A 296 -18.79 4.69 -22.46
C GLU A 296 -17.51 4.71 -23.31
N ALA A 297 -16.34 4.38 -22.74
CA ALA A 297 -15.05 4.37 -23.46
C ALA A 297 -14.18 3.11 -23.17
N PRO A 298 -14.58 1.91 -23.64
CA PRO A 298 -13.95 0.65 -23.20
C PRO A 298 -12.57 0.35 -23.84
N ILE A 299 -12.29 0.88 -25.04
CA ILE A 299 -11.10 0.47 -25.81
C ILE A 299 -9.87 1.26 -25.39
N PHE A 300 -9.94 2.59 -25.47
CA PHE A 300 -8.82 3.49 -25.18
C PHE A 300 -8.94 4.21 -23.83
N GLY A 301 -10.11 4.13 -23.18
CA GLY A 301 -10.41 4.97 -22.03
C GLY A 301 -10.46 6.44 -22.42
N TYR A 302 -10.14 7.31 -21.48
CA TYR A 302 -10.18 8.77 -21.61
C TYR A 302 -8.79 9.40 -21.72
N GLY A 303 -7.73 8.58 -21.68
CA GLY A 303 -6.35 9.05 -21.72
C GLY A 303 -5.78 9.31 -20.33
N VAL A 304 -4.44 9.31 -20.25
CA VAL A 304 -3.71 9.31 -18.98
C VAL A 304 -3.81 10.63 -18.21
N GLY A 305 -4.00 11.75 -18.91
CA GLY A 305 -4.13 13.08 -18.31
C GLY A 305 -5.58 13.42 -17.92
N ASP A 306 -6.57 12.90 -18.64
CA ASP A 306 -7.96 13.35 -18.48
C ASP A 306 -8.82 12.42 -17.62
N ALA A 307 -8.42 11.17 -17.43
CA ALA A 307 -9.22 10.16 -16.71
C ALA A 307 -9.72 10.64 -15.32
N ASN A 308 -8.90 11.37 -14.56
CA ASN A 308 -9.32 11.91 -13.27
C ASN A 308 -10.33 13.06 -13.41
N HIS A 309 -10.14 13.94 -14.41
CA HIS A 309 -11.04 15.05 -14.66
C HIS A 309 -12.43 14.54 -15.08
N VAL A 310 -12.47 13.60 -16.02
CA VAL A 310 -13.71 12.95 -16.47
C VAL A 310 -14.43 12.25 -15.31
N LEU A 311 -13.67 11.56 -14.44
CA LEU A 311 -14.23 10.92 -13.25
C LEU A 311 -14.84 11.93 -12.26
N ILE A 312 -14.19 13.07 -12.07
CA ILE A 312 -14.68 14.16 -11.20
C ILE A 312 -15.97 14.76 -11.77
N GLU A 313 -16.04 15.03 -13.07
CA GLU A 313 -17.28 15.52 -13.71
C GLU A 313 -18.41 14.48 -13.62
N LYS A 314 -18.09 13.18 -13.76
CA LYS A 314 -19.08 12.12 -13.56
C LYS A 314 -19.61 12.07 -12.13
N TYR A 315 -18.79 12.37 -11.12
CA TYR A 315 -19.28 12.49 -9.75
C TYR A 315 -20.28 13.63 -9.60
N LYS A 316 -20.04 14.77 -10.27
CA LYS A 316 -20.96 15.91 -10.26
C LYS A 316 -22.29 15.55 -10.93
N GLU A 317 -22.24 14.92 -12.09
CA GLU A 317 -23.43 14.43 -12.82
C GLU A 317 -24.27 13.48 -11.96
N LEU A 318 -23.62 12.57 -11.21
CA LEU A 318 -24.28 11.58 -10.37
C LEU A 318 -24.68 12.09 -8.97
N GLY A 319 -24.38 13.35 -8.64
CA GLY A 319 -24.65 13.93 -7.32
C GLY A 319 -23.75 13.39 -6.20
N TYR A 320 -22.59 12.82 -6.52
CA TYR A 320 -21.61 12.30 -5.55
C TYR A 320 -20.77 13.44 -4.97
N THR A 321 -21.42 14.30 -4.19
CA THR A 321 -20.90 15.60 -3.74
C THR A 321 -19.54 15.51 -3.02
N LEU A 322 -19.36 14.58 -2.10
CA LEU A 322 -18.08 14.42 -1.38
C LEU A 322 -16.94 13.98 -2.31
N ASN A 323 -17.21 13.05 -3.23
CA ASN A 323 -16.23 12.54 -4.19
C ASN A 323 -15.80 13.65 -5.16
N HIS A 324 -16.75 14.44 -5.65
CA HIS A 324 -16.50 15.61 -6.47
C HIS A 324 -15.69 16.67 -5.71
N LYS A 325 -16.13 17.07 -4.51
CA LYS A 325 -15.48 18.10 -3.68
C LYS A 325 -14.04 17.75 -3.33
N ASN A 326 -13.78 16.50 -2.95
CA ASN A 326 -12.44 16.03 -2.60
C ASN A 326 -11.61 15.55 -3.80
N LYS A 327 -12.16 15.59 -5.02
CA LYS A 327 -11.50 15.18 -6.25
C LYS A 327 -10.88 13.78 -6.16
N TYR A 328 -11.65 12.82 -5.64
CA TYR A 328 -11.15 11.47 -5.42
C TYR A 328 -10.85 10.75 -6.75
N ASN A 329 -9.80 9.94 -6.76
CA ASN A 329 -9.54 9.01 -7.87
C ASN A 329 -10.47 7.78 -7.76
N ALA A 330 -10.27 6.78 -8.62
CA ALA A 330 -11.12 5.58 -8.61
C ALA A 330 -10.99 4.70 -7.34
N HIS A 331 -10.03 4.97 -6.44
CA HIS A 331 -9.69 4.14 -5.28
C HIS A 331 -9.57 2.64 -5.60
N ASN A 332 -9.14 2.33 -6.81
CA ASN A 332 -8.93 0.99 -7.33
C ASN A 332 -8.03 1.14 -8.55
N GLN A 333 -6.82 0.61 -8.47
CA GLN A 333 -5.83 0.78 -9.52
C GLN A 333 -6.28 0.16 -10.85
N PHE A 334 -7.05 -0.92 -10.82
CA PHE A 334 -7.50 -1.59 -12.04
C PHE A 334 -8.52 -0.72 -12.78
N LEU A 335 -9.52 -0.18 -12.06
CA LEU A 335 -10.49 0.75 -12.63
C LEU A 335 -9.79 2.04 -13.11
N GLN A 336 -8.87 2.57 -12.31
CA GLN A 336 -8.08 3.75 -12.66
C GLN A 336 -7.29 3.54 -13.96
N THR A 337 -6.59 2.42 -14.07
CA THR A 337 -5.80 2.08 -15.27
C THR A 337 -6.71 1.91 -16.48
N PHE A 338 -7.87 1.28 -16.29
CA PHE A 338 -8.86 1.13 -17.36
C PHE A 338 -9.36 2.49 -17.84
N LEU A 339 -9.72 3.41 -16.95
CA LEU A 339 -10.11 4.76 -17.35
C LEU A 339 -9.00 5.52 -18.08
N GLN A 340 -7.73 5.30 -17.71
CA GLN A 340 -6.58 5.98 -18.32
C GLN A 340 -6.18 5.42 -19.69
N THR A 341 -6.31 4.12 -19.90
CA THR A 341 -5.67 3.40 -21.04
C THR A 341 -6.57 2.38 -21.71
N GLY A 342 -7.82 2.27 -21.27
CA GLY A 342 -8.79 1.28 -21.71
C GLY A 342 -8.38 -0.16 -21.43
N ILE A 343 -8.93 -1.07 -22.24
CA ILE A 343 -8.72 -2.51 -22.08
C ILE A 343 -7.26 -2.93 -22.25
N VAL A 344 -6.47 -2.19 -23.05
CA VAL A 344 -5.08 -2.56 -23.37
C VAL A 344 -4.19 -2.44 -22.14
N GLY A 345 -4.18 -1.28 -21.47
CA GLY A 345 -3.35 -1.11 -20.27
C GLY A 345 -3.89 -1.89 -19.07
N PHE A 346 -5.21 -2.05 -18.97
CA PHE A 346 -5.82 -2.96 -17.99
C PHE A 346 -5.32 -4.40 -18.18
N ALA A 347 -5.34 -4.93 -19.41
CA ALA A 347 -4.88 -6.28 -19.71
C ALA A 347 -3.39 -6.46 -19.36
N ILE A 348 -2.55 -5.47 -19.63
CA ILE A 348 -1.12 -5.53 -19.26
C ILE A 348 -0.95 -5.55 -17.74
N LEU A 349 -1.67 -4.70 -17.01
CA LEU A 349 -1.62 -4.71 -15.54
C LEU A 349 -2.07 -6.07 -14.98
N ILE A 350 -3.15 -6.64 -15.50
CA ILE A 350 -3.62 -7.98 -15.12
C ILE A 350 -2.56 -9.05 -15.44
N ASN A 351 -1.91 -8.99 -16.60
CA ASN A 351 -0.84 -9.91 -16.97
C ASN A 351 0.37 -9.83 -16.01
N ILE A 352 0.73 -8.63 -15.52
CA ILE A 352 1.75 -8.47 -14.47
C ILE A 352 1.35 -9.30 -13.23
N PHE A 353 0.10 -9.18 -12.78
CA PHE A 353 -0.38 -9.93 -11.62
C PHE A 353 -0.54 -11.43 -11.86
N ILE A 354 -0.90 -11.87 -13.06
CA ILE A 354 -0.90 -13.29 -13.43
C ILE A 354 0.52 -13.85 -13.35
N LEU A 355 1.51 -13.17 -13.93
CA LEU A 355 2.92 -13.61 -13.84
C LEU A 355 3.43 -13.64 -12.40
N LEU A 356 3.08 -12.65 -11.60
CA LEU A 356 3.39 -12.61 -10.17
C LEU A 356 2.77 -13.82 -9.46
N ALA A 357 1.48 -14.07 -9.64
CA ALA A 357 0.78 -15.21 -9.05
C ALA A 357 1.43 -16.55 -9.43
N LEU A 358 1.80 -16.74 -10.70
CA LEU A 358 2.46 -17.96 -11.18
C LEU A 358 3.86 -18.15 -10.56
N ARG A 359 4.64 -17.08 -10.39
CA ARG A 359 5.98 -17.15 -9.77
C ARG A 359 5.91 -17.29 -8.25
N MET A 360 4.92 -16.70 -7.61
CA MET A 360 4.82 -16.61 -6.15
C MET A 360 4.20 -17.86 -5.50
N LYS A 361 3.72 -18.83 -6.30
CA LYS A 361 3.40 -20.19 -5.83
C LYS A 361 4.62 -20.98 -5.35
N ARG A 362 5.85 -20.46 -5.50
CA ARG A 362 7.10 -21.12 -5.08
C ARG A 362 7.28 -21.13 -3.56
N SER A 363 6.76 -20.15 -2.84
CA SER A 363 6.82 -20.13 -1.38
C SER A 363 5.67 -19.35 -0.74
N ARG A 364 5.29 -19.75 0.48
CA ARG A 364 4.18 -19.11 1.23
C ARG A 364 4.39 -17.61 1.41
N ASN A 365 5.62 -17.17 1.73
CA ASN A 365 5.90 -15.76 1.99
C ASN A 365 5.78 -14.92 0.73
N GLU A 366 6.23 -15.43 -0.41
CA GLU A 366 6.07 -14.75 -1.70
C GLU A 366 4.59 -14.62 -2.07
N PHE A 367 3.77 -15.65 -1.79
CA PHE A 367 2.33 -15.59 -1.98
C PHE A 367 1.64 -14.62 -1.00
N SER A 368 2.10 -14.50 0.24
CA SER A 368 1.60 -13.47 1.16
C SER A 368 1.88 -12.06 0.65
N VAL A 369 3.09 -11.81 0.17
CA VAL A 369 3.47 -10.51 -0.40
C VAL A 369 2.67 -10.22 -1.68
N PHE A 370 2.45 -11.22 -2.53
CA PHE A 370 1.53 -11.12 -3.67
C PHE A 370 0.14 -10.63 -3.24
N LEU A 371 -0.47 -11.33 -2.27
CA LEU A 371 -1.81 -11.01 -1.80
C LEU A 371 -1.88 -9.61 -1.21
N ILE A 372 -0.86 -9.21 -0.43
CA ILE A 372 -0.76 -7.86 0.11
C ILE A 372 -0.79 -6.83 -1.02
N LEU A 373 0.07 -6.96 -2.04
CA LEU A 373 0.12 -6.01 -3.16
C LEU A 373 -1.17 -6.02 -3.99
N PHE A 374 -1.69 -7.20 -4.33
CA PHE A 374 -2.87 -7.35 -5.17
C PHE A 374 -4.12 -6.77 -4.49
N ILE A 375 -4.40 -7.16 -3.25
CA ILE A 375 -5.58 -6.68 -2.51
C ILE A 375 -5.48 -5.18 -2.28
N SER A 376 -4.29 -4.65 -2.00
CA SER A 376 -4.10 -3.21 -1.81
C SER A 376 -4.50 -2.40 -3.04
N LEU A 377 -4.18 -2.89 -4.24
CA LEU A 377 -4.56 -2.22 -5.48
C LEU A 377 -6.06 -2.28 -5.79
N LEU A 378 -6.81 -3.20 -5.18
CA LEU A 378 -8.28 -3.22 -5.28
C LEU A 378 -8.92 -2.05 -4.51
N PHE A 379 -8.26 -1.54 -3.47
CA PHE A 379 -8.80 -0.50 -2.59
C PHE A 379 -8.06 0.84 -2.65
N GLU A 380 -6.97 0.92 -3.41
CA GLU A 380 -6.16 2.12 -3.57
C GLU A 380 -5.54 2.23 -4.97
N SER A 381 -5.53 3.44 -5.54
CA SER A 381 -4.92 3.73 -6.84
C SER A 381 -3.43 4.06 -6.68
N MET A 382 -2.64 3.07 -6.24
CA MET A 382 -1.24 3.30 -5.84
C MET A 382 -0.32 3.73 -6.99
N LEU A 383 -0.57 3.28 -8.22
CA LEU A 383 0.28 3.58 -9.38
C LEU A 383 -0.02 4.97 -10.00
N VAL A 384 -0.79 5.81 -9.30
CA VAL A 384 -0.98 7.22 -9.65
C VAL A 384 -0.05 8.13 -8.85
N ARG A 385 0.35 7.70 -7.64
CA ARG A 385 1.17 8.50 -6.71
C ARG A 385 2.61 8.02 -6.73
N PHE A 386 3.57 8.95 -6.74
CA PHE A 386 5.00 8.64 -6.82
C PHE A 386 5.44 7.59 -5.80
N ASN A 387 5.09 7.73 -4.52
CA ASN A 387 5.46 6.73 -3.50
C ASN A 387 4.90 5.35 -3.76
N GLY A 388 3.64 5.25 -4.22
CA GLY A 388 3.02 3.96 -4.52
C GLY A 388 3.70 3.29 -5.72
N ILE A 389 3.98 4.07 -6.77
CA ILE A 389 4.70 3.64 -7.96
C ILE A 389 6.11 3.16 -7.59
N VAL A 390 6.89 3.98 -6.88
CA VAL A 390 8.27 3.65 -6.51
C VAL A 390 8.31 2.44 -5.59
N PHE A 391 7.44 2.38 -4.59
CA PHE A 391 7.33 1.23 -3.70
C PHE A 391 7.06 -0.06 -4.48
N PHE A 392 6.08 -0.03 -5.37
CA PHE A 392 5.75 -1.16 -6.24
C PHE A 392 6.91 -1.53 -7.17
N SER A 393 7.60 -0.53 -7.72
CA SER A 393 8.75 -0.71 -8.62
C SER A 393 9.98 -1.32 -7.94
N ILE A 394 10.12 -1.19 -6.63
CA ILE A 394 11.21 -1.78 -5.86
C ILE A 394 10.85 -3.19 -5.38
N VAL A 395 9.68 -3.33 -4.75
CA VAL A 395 9.27 -4.59 -4.12
C VAL A 395 9.02 -5.68 -5.18
N THR A 396 8.40 -5.33 -6.31
CA THR A 396 7.98 -6.32 -7.30
C THR A 396 9.15 -7.00 -8.03
N PRO A 397 10.18 -6.29 -8.53
CA PRO A 397 11.34 -6.94 -9.14
C PRO A 397 12.14 -7.82 -8.18
N LEU A 398 12.27 -7.39 -6.92
CA LEU A 398 12.93 -8.19 -5.88
C LEU A 398 12.23 -9.54 -5.65
N LEU A 399 10.89 -9.58 -5.81
CA LEU A 399 10.09 -10.80 -5.72
C LEU A 399 10.14 -11.66 -6.99
N LEU A 400 10.27 -11.06 -8.16
CA LEU A 400 10.22 -11.77 -9.43
C LEU A 400 11.48 -12.61 -9.69
N LYS A 401 12.65 -12.27 -9.12
CA LYS A 401 13.92 -12.98 -9.38
C LYS A 401 13.82 -14.49 -9.13
N LYS A 402 14.47 -15.30 -9.98
CA LYS A 402 14.44 -16.79 -9.92
C LYS A 402 14.75 -17.36 -8.55
N ARG A 403 15.71 -16.75 -7.83
CA ARG A 403 15.96 -16.98 -6.42
C ARG A 403 15.48 -15.73 -5.67
N SER A 404 14.19 -15.64 -5.39
CA SER A 404 13.72 -14.50 -4.61
C SER A 404 14.37 -14.56 -3.24
N ILE A 405 14.89 -13.41 -2.83
CA ILE A 405 15.55 -13.22 -1.54
C ILE A 405 14.59 -13.44 -0.38
N LEU A 406 13.30 -13.33 -0.66
CA LEU A 406 12.21 -13.58 0.27
C LEU A 406 11.87 -15.08 0.39
N SER A 407 12.36 -15.94 -0.52
CA SER A 407 12.20 -17.40 -0.45
C SER A 407 12.97 -18.03 0.73
N SER A 408 12.52 -19.19 1.19
CA SER A 408 13.04 -19.90 2.37
C SER A 408 14.47 -20.42 2.24
N ARG A 409 15.02 -20.56 1.02
CA ARG A 409 16.30 -21.24 0.79
C ARG A 409 17.54 -20.36 0.95
N ILE A 410 17.44 -19.04 0.75
CA ILE A 410 18.62 -18.17 0.73
C ILE A 410 19.08 -17.81 2.16
N ILE A 411 18.17 -17.77 3.13
CA ILE A 411 18.45 -17.34 4.51
C ILE A 411 18.87 -18.51 5.43
N ARG A 412 18.69 -19.77 5.01
CA ARG A 412 19.17 -20.92 5.81
C ARG A 412 20.69 -21.07 5.81
N ASN A 413 21.38 -20.40 4.89
CA ASN A 413 22.83 -20.47 4.73
C ASN A 413 23.51 -19.11 5.03
N ALA A 414 22.86 -18.20 5.77
CA ALA A 414 23.41 -16.91 6.18
C ALA A 414 23.36 -16.74 7.70
#